data_AF-A0A1Y2T4U1-F1
#
_entry.id   AF-A0A1Y2T4U1-F1
#
_cell.length_a   1.000
_cell.length_b   1.000
_cell.length_c   1.000
_cell.angle_alpha   90.00
_cell.angle_beta   90.00
_cell.angle_gamma   90.00
#
_symmetry.space_group_name_H-M   'P 1'
#
loop_
_entity.id
_entity.type
_entity.pdbx_description
1 polymer ?
#
loop_
_entity_poly.entity_id
_entity_poly.type
_entity_poly.pdbx_seq_one_letter_code
_entity_poly.pdbx_strand_id
1 'polypeptide(L)'
;MHEMAAGKPAQRAWRDLTERHESPELKEVVSALQQSHQWGVSIAEQLRFTLRAIRQRKQQQAQQKAHEASVRMRVPMVVLILMPTIAIILGPAVLRLLRHFAGG
;
A
#
# COMPACT_ATOMS: atom_id res chain seq x y z
N MET A 1 -39.37 6.89 28.33
CA MET A 1 -38.10 7.08 27.59
C MET A 1 -36.97 6.19 28.15
N HIS A 2 -37.23 4.92 28.52
CA HIS A 2 -36.21 4.08 29.21
C HIS A 2 -36.26 2.57 28.88
N GLU A 3 -36.86 2.12 27.78
CA GLU A 3 -37.14 0.67 27.59
C GLU A 3 -36.51 0.00 26.36
N MET A 4 -35.41 0.54 25.82
CA MET A 4 -34.64 -0.14 24.74
C MET A 4 -33.19 -0.44 25.14
N ALA A 5 -32.93 -0.64 26.43
CA ALA A 5 -31.58 -0.84 26.97
C ALA A 5 -31.37 -2.25 27.54
N ALA A 6 -31.66 -3.34 26.81
CA ALA A 6 -31.28 -4.68 27.28
C ALA A 6 -31.21 -5.80 26.22
N GLY A 7 -31.20 -5.49 24.92
CA GLY A 7 -31.07 -6.52 23.87
C GLY A 7 -29.62 -6.88 23.56
N LYS A 8 -28.92 -7.57 24.47
CA LYS A 8 -27.45 -7.82 24.46
C LYS A 8 -26.63 -6.51 24.46
N PRO A 9 -25.55 -6.37 25.26
CA PRO A 9 -24.71 -5.18 25.17
C PRO A 9 -24.18 -5.06 23.73
N ALA A 10 -24.34 -3.89 23.09
CA ALA A 10 -24.05 -3.69 21.66
C ALA A 10 -22.67 -4.23 21.25
N GLN A 11 -21.68 -4.09 22.15
CA GLN A 11 -20.35 -4.68 22.01
C GLN A 11 -20.35 -6.21 21.86
N ARG A 12 -21.19 -6.95 22.60
CA ARG A 12 -21.31 -8.41 22.43
C ARG A 12 -21.94 -8.76 21.08
N ALA A 13 -22.96 -8.02 20.64
CA ALA A 13 -23.59 -8.25 19.33
C ALA A 13 -22.60 -8.00 18.17
N TRP A 14 -21.79 -6.95 18.28
CA TRP A 14 -20.75 -6.61 17.32
C TRP A 14 -19.61 -7.64 17.29
N ARG A 15 -19.22 -8.17 18.45
CA ARG A 15 -18.23 -9.24 18.55
C ARG A 15 -18.73 -10.54 17.93
N ASP A 16 -19.97 -10.93 18.21
CA ASP A 16 -20.61 -12.11 17.61
C ASP A 16 -20.74 -11.96 16.07
N LEU A 17 -21.00 -10.74 15.58
CA LEU A 17 -20.99 -10.41 14.14
C LEU A 17 -19.60 -10.58 13.48
N THR A 18 -18.53 -10.17 14.16
CA THR A 18 -17.15 -10.26 13.66
C THR A 18 -16.51 -11.63 13.84
N GLU A 19 -16.98 -12.42 14.80
CA GLU A 19 -16.61 -13.83 14.97
C GLU A 19 -17.23 -14.71 13.87
N ARG A 20 -18.45 -14.40 13.42
CA ARG A 20 -19.14 -15.14 12.36
C ARG A 20 -18.69 -14.81 10.93
N HIS A 21 -18.07 -13.65 10.73
CA HIS A 21 -17.64 -13.17 9.42
C HIS A 21 -16.12 -12.91 9.41
N GLU A 22 -15.38 -13.68 8.61
CA GLU A 22 -13.93 -13.53 8.48
C GLU A 22 -13.49 -12.34 7.59
N SER A 23 -14.42 -11.51 7.10
CA SER A 23 -14.06 -10.35 6.29
C SER A 23 -13.29 -9.30 7.12
N PRO A 24 -12.05 -8.96 6.73
CA PRO A 24 -11.25 -7.93 7.41
C PRO A 24 -11.92 -6.54 7.36
N GLU A 25 -12.63 -6.26 6.26
CA GLU A 25 -13.31 -4.98 6.03
C GLU A 25 -14.49 -4.80 7.00
N LEU A 26 -15.18 -5.91 7.33
CA LEU A 26 -16.24 -5.89 8.33
C LEU A 26 -15.70 -5.62 9.73
N LYS A 27 -14.53 -6.21 10.08
CA LYS A 27 -13.83 -5.96 11.35
C LYS A 27 -13.41 -4.51 11.51
N GLU A 28 -12.94 -3.87 10.43
CA GLU A 28 -12.65 -2.43 10.40
C GLU A 28 -13.90 -1.59 10.67
N VAL A 29 -15.02 -1.87 9.99
CA VAL A 29 -16.28 -1.14 10.17
C VAL A 29 -16.84 -1.29 11.59
N VAL A 30 -16.80 -2.49 12.16
CA VAL A 30 -17.27 -2.74 13.53
C VAL A 30 -16.38 -2.04 14.57
N SER A 31 -15.06 -2.03 14.35
CA SER A 31 -14.11 -1.32 15.21
C SER A 31 -14.31 0.20 15.15
N ALA A 32 -14.62 0.72 13.96
CA ALA A 32 -14.95 2.12 13.72
C ALA A 32 -16.27 2.53 14.42
N LEU A 33 -17.29 1.67 14.39
CA LEU A 33 -18.54 1.84 15.15
C LEU A 33 -18.30 1.86 16.66
N GLN A 34 -17.44 0.97 17.16
CA GLN A 34 -17.10 0.92 18.57
C GLN A 34 -16.35 2.18 19.05
N GLN A 35 -15.41 2.68 18.25
CA GLN A 35 -14.72 3.94 18.54
C GLN A 35 -15.70 5.12 18.52
N SER A 36 -16.59 5.20 17.54
CA SER A 36 -17.61 6.25 17.50
C SER A 36 -18.52 6.23 18.73
N HIS A 37 -18.98 5.05 19.16
CA HIS A 37 -19.85 4.91 20.33
C HIS A 37 -19.14 5.28 21.63
N GLN A 38 -17.86 4.91 21.77
CA GLN A 38 -17.09 5.13 22.99
C GLN A 38 -16.61 6.58 23.14
N TRP A 39 -16.35 7.28 22.03
CA TRP A 39 -15.79 8.64 22.02
C TRP A 39 -16.81 9.72 21.61
N GLY A 40 -18.06 9.34 21.33
CA GLY A 40 -19.14 10.28 20.96
C GLY A 40 -18.96 10.94 19.58
N VAL A 41 -18.00 10.48 18.77
CA VAL A 41 -17.76 10.96 17.41
C VAL A 41 -18.91 10.53 16.51
N SER A 42 -19.33 11.39 15.58
CA SER A 42 -20.42 11.11 14.64
C SER A 42 -20.22 9.76 13.94
N ILE A 43 -21.14 8.81 14.19
CA ILE A 43 -21.16 7.48 13.55
C ILE A 43 -21.09 7.61 12.03
N ALA A 44 -21.83 8.58 11.48
CA ALA A 44 -21.89 8.82 10.05
C ALA A 44 -20.53 9.27 9.49
N GLU A 45 -19.79 10.09 10.22
CA GLU A 45 -18.47 10.58 9.80
C GLU A 45 -17.43 9.47 9.85
N GLN A 46 -17.38 8.73 10.96
CA GLN A 46 -16.43 7.64 11.14
C GLN A 46 -16.67 6.49 10.16
N LEU A 47 -17.93 6.16 9.86
CA LEU A 47 -18.28 5.17 8.85
C LEU A 47 -17.91 5.63 7.44
N ARG A 48 -18.18 6.91 7.10
CA ARG A 48 -17.77 7.49 5.80
C ARG A 48 -16.26 7.47 5.62
N PHE A 49 -15.50 7.79 6.68
CA PHE A 49 -14.05 7.72 6.67
C PHE A 49 -13.56 6.29 6.41
N THR A 50 -14.09 5.33 7.17
CA THR A 50 -13.72 3.90 7.04
C THR A 50 -14.03 3.36 5.64
N LEU A 51 -15.21 3.67 5.09
CA LEU A 51 -15.59 3.25 3.73
C LEU A 51 -14.71 3.91 2.65
N ARG A 52 -14.31 5.17 2.83
CA ARG A 52 -13.35 5.82 1.92
C ARG A 52 -11.98 5.16 2.00
N ALA A 53 -11.51 4.83 3.20
CA ALA A 53 -10.24 4.12 3.41
C ALA A 53 -10.24 2.75 2.72
N ILE A 54 -11.32 1.97 2.83
CA ILE A 54 -11.46 0.68 2.13
C ILE A 54 -11.38 0.86 0.61
N ARG A 55 -12.08 1.84 0.04
CA ARG A 55 -12.03 2.13 -1.41
C ARG A 55 -10.62 2.54 -1.86
N GLN A 56 -9.98 3.42 -1.10
CA GLN A 56 -8.62 3.88 -1.40
C GLN A 56 -7.62 2.73 -1.33
N ARG A 57 -7.75 1.83 -0.34
CA ARG A 57 -6.90 0.65 -0.21
C ARG A 57 -7.06 -0.30 -1.40
N LYS A 58 -8.27 -0.53 -1.89
CA LYS A 58 -8.50 -1.32 -3.13
C LYS A 58 -7.83 -0.67 -4.34
N GLN A 59 -7.92 0.65 -4.46
CA GLN A 59 -7.28 1.39 -5.55
C GLN A 59 -5.74 1.37 -5.44
N GLN A 60 -5.20 1.47 -4.23
CA GLN A 60 -3.76 1.34 -3.98
C GLN A 60 -3.26 -0.07 -4.29
N GLN A 61 -4.00 -1.13 -3.97
CA GLN A 61 -3.61 -2.50 -4.36
C GLN A 61 -3.57 -2.67 -5.88
N ALA A 62 -4.50 -2.05 -6.61
CA ALA A 62 -4.47 -2.03 -8.06
C ALA A 62 -3.25 -1.24 -8.59
N GLN A 63 -2.94 -0.09 -7.99
CA GLN A 63 -1.76 0.71 -8.31
C GLN A 63 -0.46 -0.01 -7.95
N GLN A 64 -0.39 -0.74 -6.85
CA GLN A 64 0.77 -1.53 -6.43
C GLN A 64 1.07 -2.62 -7.46
N LYS A 65 0.04 -3.32 -7.96
CA LYS A 65 0.22 -4.29 -9.06
C LYS A 65 0.74 -3.62 -10.35
N ALA A 66 0.26 -2.42 -10.65
CA ALA A 66 0.76 -1.64 -11.79
C ALA A 66 2.21 -1.16 -11.57
N HIS A 67 2.57 -0.79 -10.33
CA HIS A 67 3.91 -0.36 -9.98
C HIS A 67 4.90 -1.54 -9.90
N GLU A 68 4.51 -2.71 -9.42
CA GLU A 68 5.34 -3.92 -9.50
C GLU A 68 5.67 -4.28 -10.95
N ALA A 69 4.68 -4.19 -11.86
CA ALA A 69 4.92 -4.33 -13.29
C ALA A 69 5.90 -3.26 -13.82
N SER A 70 5.73 -2.00 -13.41
CA SER A 70 6.61 -0.89 -13.78
C SER A 70 8.03 -1.02 -13.21
N VAL A 71 8.21 -1.54 -12.00
CA VAL A 71 9.54 -1.79 -11.41
C VAL A 71 10.26 -2.89 -12.20
N ARG A 72 9.56 -3.98 -12.56
CA ARG A 72 10.13 -5.02 -13.44
C ARG A 72 10.52 -4.49 -14.82
N MET A 73 9.83 -3.47 -15.35
CA MET A 73 10.16 -2.84 -16.63
C MET A 73 11.24 -1.75 -16.53
N ARG A 74 11.39 -1.07 -15.39
CA ARG A 74 12.42 -0.03 -15.19
C ARG A 74 13.83 -0.60 -15.01
N VAL A 75 13.96 -1.74 -14.34
CA VAL A 75 15.26 -2.41 -14.14
C VAL A 75 16.01 -2.67 -15.47
N PRO A 76 15.40 -3.31 -16.50
CA PRO A 76 16.09 -3.52 -17.77
C PRO A 76 16.44 -2.21 -18.49
N MET A 77 15.61 -1.17 -18.40
CA MET A 77 15.94 0.15 -18.98
C MET A 77 17.21 0.76 -18.37
N VAL A 78 17.36 0.73 -17.04
CA VAL A 78 18.53 1.31 -16.37
C VAL A 78 19.81 0.57 -16.75
N VAL A 79 19.77 -0.76 -16.84
CA VAL A 79 20.91 -1.57 -17.30
C VAL A 79 21.27 -1.23 -18.76
N LEU A 80 20.27 -1.06 -19.62
CA LEU A 80 20.48 -0.73 -21.04
C LEU A 80 21.12 0.65 -21.25
N ILE A 81 20.89 1.60 -20.34
CA ILE A 81 21.48 2.94 -20.39
C ILE A 81 22.88 2.93 -19.76
N LEU A 82 23.05 2.27 -18.62
CA LEU A 82 24.33 2.26 -17.89
C LEU A 82 25.45 1.52 -18.64
N MET A 83 25.16 0.37 -19.25
CA MET A 83 26.14 -0.44 -19.99
C MET A 83 26.86 0.35 -21.11
N PRO A 84 26.15 1.02 -22.04
CA PRO A 84 26.80 1.82 -23.09
C PRO A 84 27.48 3.08 -22.54
N THR A 85 26.96 3.71 -21.49
CA THR A 85 27.61 4.87 -20.87
C THR A 85 29.00 4.53 -20.33
N ILE A 86 29.14 3.40 -19.62
CA ILE A 86 30.44 2.93 -19.14
C ILE A 86 31.35 2.60 -20.32
N ALA A 87 30.84 1.93 -21.36
CA ALA A 87 31.62 1.58 -22.55
C ALA A 87 32.18 2.81 -23.29
N ILE A 88 31.41 3.89 -23.39
CA ILE A 88 31.83 5.15 -24.04
C ILE A 88 32.90 5.88 -23.21
N ILE A 89 32.84 5.81 -21.88
CA ILE A 89 33.82 6.45 -21.00
C ILE A 89 35.12 5.64 -20.91
N LEU A 90 35.01 4.32 -20.66
CA LEU A 90 36.16 3.43 -20.51
C LEU A 90 36.84 3.11 -21.84
N GLY A 91 36.09 2.98 -22.94
CA GLY A 91 36.62 2.64 -24.27
C GLY A 91 37.83 3.48 -24.70
N PRO A 92 37.72 4.81 -24.76
CA PRO A 92 38.85 5.67 -25.12
C PRO A 92 39.92 5.73 -24.01
N ALA A 93 39.55 5.55 -22.74
CA ALA A 93 40.51 5.54 -21.63
C ALA A 93 41.46 4.33 -21.74
N VAL A 94 40.92 3.14 -21.98
CA VAL A 94 41.69 1.90 -22.18
C VAL A 94 42.54 1.97 -23.44
N LEU A 95 41.98 2.45 -24.57
CA LEU A 95 42.73 2.62 -25.82
C LEU A 95 43.91 3.60 -25.66
N ARG A 96 43.73 4.69 -24.90
CA ARG A 96 44.80 5.64 -24.59
C ARG A 96 45.88 5.01 -23.70
N LEU A 97 45.48 4.25 -22.68
CA LEU A 97 46.41 3.55 -21.80
C LEU A 97 47.28 2.55 -22.58
N LEU A 98 46.65 1.69 -23.38
CA LEU A 98 47.34 0.69 -24.20
C LEU A 98 48.33 1.34 -25.18
N ARG A 99 47.93 2.45 -25.82
CA ARG A 99 48.81 3.19 -26.73
C ARG A 99 50.00 3.84 -25.99
N HIS A 100 49.80 4.29 -24.76
CA HIS A 100 50.87 4.85 -23.94
C HIS A 100 51.85 3.77 -23.48
N PHE A 101 51.36 2.58 -23.10
CA PHE A 101 52.20 1.45 -22.70
C PHE A 101 52.89 0.74 -23.87
N ALA A 102 52.31 0.75 -25.07
CA ALA A 102 52.89 0.13 -26.26
C ALA A 102 53.81 1.08 -27.06
N GLY A 103 53.78 2.38 -26.76
CA GLY A 103 54.54 3.43 -27.45
C GLY A 103 55.75 3.96 -26.68
N GLY A 104 56.10 3.35 -25.55
CA GLY A 104 57.37 3.52 -24.83
C GLY A 104 58.13 2.21 -24.81
#